data_AF-A0A2V9LYF0-F1
#
_entry.id   AF-A0A2V9LYF0-F1
#
_cell.length_a   1.000
_cell.length_b   1.000
_cell.length_c   1.000
_cell.angle_alpha   90.00
_cell.angle_beta   90.00
_cell.angle_gamma   90.00
#
_symmetry.space_group_name_H-M   'P 1'
#
loop_
_entity.id
_entity.type
_entity.pdbx_description
1 polymer ?
#
loop_
_entity_poly.entity_id
_entity_poly.type
_entity_poly.pdbx_seq_one_letter_code
_entity_poly.pdbx_strand_id
1 'polypeptide(L)'
;MRRRTSLLAIYFGCAFVWMGVARAQGWRGGGDWTTSGNDAQRSSWVRTDGKISKESVQKPGFQFLWKLELDNDPKQLNSLTAPVLLDFYIGHRGFRSLAFVGGSSDNVFAIDTDLGRIEWQKHFPSGSPQQGGSLACPGGMTANVTRPTSAALPAPFAGRGGGGFGRGG
;
A
#
# COMPACT_ATOMS: atom_id res chain seq x y z
N MET A 1 29.09 50.22 -7.01
CA MET A 1 27.77 49.56 -7.16
C MET A 1 27.90 48.06 -7.53
N ARG A 2 28.68 47.24 -6.82
CA ARG A 2 28.94 45.84 -7.21
C ARG A 2 28.70 44.77 -6.13
N ARG A 3 28.23 45.19 -4.93
CA ARG A 3 27.98 44.30 -3.78
C ARG A 3 26.51 43.95 -3.53
N ARG A 4 25.56 44.59 -4.22
CA ARG A 4 24.11 44.37 -4.02
C ARG A 4 23.53 43.26 -4.91
N THR A 5 24.18 42.95 -6.04
CA THR A 5 23.73 41.91 -6.98
C THR A 5 24.06 40.49 -6.51
N SER A 6 25.10 40.31 -5.68
CA SER A 6 25.49 38.98 -5.18
C SER A 6 24.55 38.41 -4.10
N LEU A 7 23.87 39.26 -3.33
CA LEU A 7 22.94 38.81 -2.28
C LEU A 7 21.60 38.32 -2.85
N LEU A 8 21.13 38.91 -3.95
CA LEU A 8 19.89 38.49 -4.63
C LEU A 8 20.01 37.12 -5.31
N ALA A 9 21.18 36.77 -5.84
CA ALA A 9 21.42 35.47 -6.46
C ALA A 9 21.38 34.30 -5.44
N ILE A 10 21.81 34.54 -4.21
CA ILE A 10 21.83 33.53 -3.14
C ILE A 10 20.41 33.23 -2.63
N TYR A 11 19.55 34.25 -2.53
CA TYR A 11 18.15 34.07 -2.12
C TYR A 11 17.30 33.29 -3.15
N PHE A 12 17.52 33.53 -4.45
CA PHE A 12 16.83 32.77 -5.50
C PHE A 12 17.28 31.30 -5.56
N GLY A 13 18.56 31.00 -5.31
CA GLY A 13 19.06 29.62 -5.23
C GLY A 13 18.43 28.81 -4.10
N CYS A 14 18.30 29.40 -2.90
CA CYS A 14 17.69 28.72 -1.75
C CYS A 14 16.18 28.45 -1.97
N ALA A 15 15.44 29.36 -2.61
CA ALA A 15 14.01 29.16 -2.86
C ALA A 15 13.73 27.99 -3.83
N PHE A 16 14.59 27.78 -4.84
CA PHE A 16 14.46 26.65 -5.75
C PHE A 16 14.82 25.31 -5.10
N VAL A 17 15.80 25.28 -4.20
CA VAL A 17 16.15 24.06 -3.45
C VAL A 17 15.01 23.64 -2.52
N TRP A 18 14.35 24.59 -1.85
CA TRP A 18 13.22 24.29 -0.95
C TRP A 18 11.95 23.81 -1.68
N MET A 19 11.68 24.31 -2.89
CA MET A 19 10.55 23.80 -3.70
C MET A 19 10.82 22.41 -4.32
N GLY A 20 12.08 22.02 -4.49
CA GLY A 20 12.47 20.69 -4.98
C GLY A 20 12.26 19.58 -3.95
N VAL A 21 12.55 19.83 -2.66
CA VAL A 21 12.40 18.81 -1.61
C VAL A 21 10.92 18.49 -1.31
N ALA A 22 10.03 19.47 -1.49
CA ALA A 22 8.59 19.27 -1.32
C ALA A 22 7.97 18.30 -2.36
N ARG A 23 8.62 18.11 -3.52
CA ARG A 23 8.21 17.13 -4.54
C ARG A 23 8.73 15.72 -4.26
N ALA A 24 9.82 15.57 -3.52
CA ALA A 24 10.40 14.27 -3.20
C ALA A 24 9.64 13.54 -2.07
N GLN A 25 9.00 14.30 -1.17
CA GLN A 25 8.23 13.76 -0.04
C GLN A 25 6.79 13.36 -0.43
N GLY A 26 6.28 13.88 -1.56
CA GLY A 26 4.90 13.69 -2.01
C GLY A 26 4.68 12.62 -3.08
N TRP A 27 5.70 11.82 -3.43
CA TRP A 27 5.66 10.91 -4.59
C TRP A 27 5.63 9.41 -4.25
N ARG A 28 5.19 9.03 -3.04
CA ARG A 28 4.79 7.64 -2.75
C ARG A 28 3.27 7.56 -2.59
N GLY A 29 2.58 8.12 -3.58
CA GLY A 29 1.12 8.20 -3.66
C GLY A 29 0.52 6.79 -3.77
N GLY A 30 -0.19 6.41 -2.72
CA GLY A 30 -0.64 5.06 -2.43
C GLY A 30 -0.19 4.73 -1.02
N GLY A 31 -0.92 5.21 -0.01
CA GLY A 31 -0.66 4.74 1.36
C GLY A 31 -0.82 3.22 1.43
N ASP A 32 -0.01 2.57 2.27
CA ASP A 32 -0.08 1.12 2.49
C ASP A 32 -1.54 0.65 2.71
N TRP A 33 -1.92 -0.47 2.10
CA TRP A 33 -3.17 -1.16 2.42
C TRP A 33 -3.05 -1.85 3.78
N THR A 34 -3.25 -1.09 4.86
CA THR A 34 -2.87 -1.50 6.22
C THR A 34 -3.85 -2.44 6.92
N THR A 35 -5.07 -2.58 6.41
CA THR A 35 -6.12 -3.39 7.03
C THR A 35 -7.11 -3.90 5.98
N SER A 36 -7.94 -4.87 6.34
CA SER A 36 -9.13 -5.24 5.54
C SER A 36 -9.99 -4.00 5.24
N GLY A 37 -10.06 -3.62 3.96
CA GLY A 37 -10.76 -2.41 3.51
C GLY A 37 -9.89 -1.15 3.40
N ASN A 38 -8.56 -1.27 3.39
CA ASN A 38 -7.56 -0.22 3.17
C ASN A 38 -7.32 0.73 4.34
N ASP A 39 -8.36 1.42 4.80
CA ASP A 39 -8.30 2.48 5.81
C ASP A 39 -9.14 2.14 7.05
N ALA A 40 -9.05 2.98 8.09
CA ALA A 40 -9.81 2.79 9.33
C ALA A 40 -11.33 2.76 9.09
N GLN A 41 -11.82 3.43 8.05
CA GLN A 41 -13.24 3.42 7.65
C GLN A 41 -13.60 2.21 6.78
N ARG A 42 -12.62 1.38 6.42
CA ARG A 42 -12.76 0.20 5.56
C ARG A 42 -13.38 0.53 4.20
N SER A 43 -13.02 1.68 3.64
CA SER A 43 -13.63 2.21 2.40
C SER A 43 -13.37 1.34 1.16
N SER A 44 -12.39 0.43 1.22
CA SER A 44 -11.99 -0.44 0.11
C SER A 44 -11.58 0.34 -1.15
N TRP A 45 -11.03 1.55 -0.96
CA TRP A 45 -10.78 2.48 -2.05
C TRP A 45 -9.34 2.99 -2.07
N VAL A 46 -8.68 2.83 -3.21
CA VAL A 46 -7.43 3.54 -3.54
C VAL A 46 -7.79 4.85 -4.20
N ARG A 47 -7.61 5.94 -3.44
CA ARG A 47 -8.04 7.30 -3.79
C ARG A 47 -7.22 7.94 -4.90
N THR A 48 -5.93 7.62 -4.94
CA THR A 48 -4.97 8.16 -5.91
C THR A 48 -4.03 7.04 -6.31
N ASP A 49 -4.25 6.45 -7.48
CA ASP A 49 -3.30 5.54 -8.13
C ASP A 49 -2.67 6.29 -9.32
N GLY A 50 -1.34 6.43 -9.31
CA GLY A 50 -0.60 7.12 -10.36
C GLY A 50 -0.24 6.25 -11.56
N LYS A 51 -0.48 4.94 -11.51
CA LYS A 51 -0.06 3.94 -12.51
C LYS A 51 -1.24 3.23 -13.17
N ILE A 52 -2.31 2.95 -12.42
CA ILE A 52 -3.50 2.26 -12.91
C ILE A 52 -4.64 3.26 -13.09
N SER A 53 -5.07 3.46 -14.34
CA SER A 53 -6.23 4.26 -14.72
C SER A 53 -6.98 3.59 -15.87
N LYS A 54 -8.19 4.08 -16.21
CA LYS A 54 -8.95 3.59 -17.37
C LYS A 54 -8.12 3.66 -18.67
N GLU A 55 -7.34 4.72 -18.83
CA GLU A 55 -6.51 4.97 -20.00
C GLU A 55 -5.26 4.09 -20.01
N SER A 56 -4.65 3.80 -18.86
CA SER A 56 -3.44 2.97 -18.81
C SER A 56 -3.73 1.48 -19.00
N VAL A 57 -4.86 0.97 -18.47
CA VAL A 57 -5.23 -0.45 -18.64
C VAL A 57 -5.70 -0.82 -20.05
N GLN A 58 -6.15 0.16 -20.84
CA GLN A 58 -6.52 -0.05 -22.25
C GLN A 58 -5.30 -0.14 -23.18
N LYS A 59 -4.13 0.32 -22.71
CA LYS A 59 -2.88 0.23 -23.47
C LYS A 59 -2.19 -1.10 -23.17
N PRO A 60 -1.39 -1.63 -24.12
CA PRO A 60 -0.53 -2.79 -23.83
C PRO A 60 0.38 -2.52 -22.62
N GLY A 61 0.59 -3.53 -21.79
CA GLY A 61 1.48 -3.46 -20.61
C GLY A 61 0.81 -3.85 -19.29
N PHE A 62 -0.53 -3.86 -19.22
CA PHE A 62 -1.23 -4.49 -18.11
C PHE A 62 -1.18 -6.01 -18.27
N GLN A 63 -0.54 -6.71 -17.33
CA GLN A 63 -0.27 -8.14 -17.45
C GLN A 63 -0.25 -8.82 -16.09
N PHE A 64 -0.46 -10.14 -16.11
CA PHE A 64 -0.25 -11.00 -14.97
C PHE A 64 1.25 -11.15 -14.71
N LEU A 65 1.70 -10.84 -13.48
CA LEU A 65 3.11 -10.88 -13.12
C LEU A 65 3.51 -12.24 -12.55
N TRP A 66 2.77 -12.74 -11.57
CA TRP A 66 3.06 -14.01 -10.90
C TRP A 66 1.83 -14.53 -10.12
N LYS A 67 1.88 -15.83 -9.78
CA LYS A 67 0.99 -16.49 -8.83
C LYS A 67 1.84 -17.31 -7.88
N LEU A 68 1.38 -17.39 -6.64
CA LEU A 68 2.01 -18.14 -5.57
C LEU A 68 0.97 -19.08 -4.96
N GLU A 69 1.37 -20.31 -4.69
CA GLU A 69 0.58 -21.26 -3.91
C GLU A 69 1.02 -21.16 -2.45
N LEU A 70 0.04 -21.05 -1.55
CA LEU A 70 0.28 -20.95 -0.10
C LEU A 70 -0.22 -22.24 0.55
N ASP A 71 0.54 -22.73 1.52
CA ASP A 71 0.24 -23.92 2.31
C ASP A 71 -0.97 -23.66 3.23
N ASN A 72 -2.17 -23.67 2.64
CA ASN A 72 -3.41 -23.39 3.33
C ASN A 72 -4.49 -24.40 2.99
N ASP A 73 -4.95 -25.13 4.02
CA ASP A 73 -6.17 -25.92 3.95
C ASP A 73 -7.41 -25.01 4.10
N PRO A 74 -8.27 -24.90 3.06
CA PRO A 74 -9.52 -24.16 3.16
C PRO A 74 -10.42 -24.74 4.28
N LYS A 75 -11.03 -23.85 5.06
CA LYS A 75 -12.01 -24.22 6.09
C LYS A 75 -13.39 -23.74 5.68
N GLN A 76 -14.26 -24.67 5.29
CA GLN A 76 -15.61 -24.37 4.79
C GLN A 76 -15.52 -23.41 3.59
N LEU A 77 -16.17 -22.24 3.67
CA LEU A 77 -16.13 -21.20 2.63
C LEU A 77 -14.93 -20.23 2.78
N ASN A 78 -14.02 -20.49 3.71
CA ASN A 78 -12.89 -19.62 4.03
C ASN A 78 -11.59 -20.23 3.49
N SER A 79 -10.72 -19.38 2.94
CA SER A 79 -9.40 -19.76 2.47
C SER A 79 -8.40 -18.67 2.84
N LEU A 80 -7.94 -17.87 1.89
CA LEU A 80 -7.01 -16.77 2.13
C LEU A 80 -7.76 -15.46 2.42
N THR A 81 -7.22 -14.65 3.31
CA THR A 81 -7.71 -13.31 3.58
C THR A 81 -7.17 -12.31 2.56
N ALA A 82 -7.80 -11.14 2.44
CA ALA A 82 -7.27 -10.08 1.58
C ALA A 82 -5.89 -9.62 2.07
N PRO A 83 -4.92 -9.32 1.17
CA PRO A 83 -3.57 -8.95 1.58
C PRO A 83 -3.54 -7.62 2.32
N VAL A 84 -2.65 -7.52 3.30
CA VAL A 84 -2.25 -6.27 3.97
C VAL A 84 -0.83 -5.92 3.55
N LEU A 85 -0.61 -4.69 3.11
CA LEU A 85 0.64 -4.29 2.48
C LEU A 85 1.55 -3.52 3.42
N LEU A 86 2.85 -3.61 3.13
CA LEU A 86 3.94 -2.77 3.59
C LEU A 86 4.81 -2.48 2.36
N ASP A 87 4.49 -1.40 1.64
CA ASP A 87 5.06 -1.13 0.33
C ASP A 87 6.49 -0.57 0.41
N PHE A 88 6.93 -0.17 1.60
CA PHE A 88 8.30 0.26 1.80
C PHE A 88 8.89 -0.21 3.13
N TYR A 89 9.62 -1.31 3.06
CA TYR A 89 10.42 -1.84 4.15
C TYR A 89 11.90 -1.73 3.83
N ILE A 90 12.68 -1.15 4.76
CA ILE A 90 14.14 -1.13 4.71
C ILE A 90 14.66 -2.13 5.73
N GLY A 91 15.27 -3.21 5.25
CA GLY A 91 15.90 -4.22 6.10
C GLY A 91 17.37 -4.42 5.78
N HIS A 92 18.03 -5.34 6.50
CA HIS A 92 19.42 -5.72 6.24
C HIS A 92 19.65 -6.36 4.87
N ARG A 93 18.57 -6.82 4.21
CA ARG A 93 18.58 -7.38 2.86
C ARG A 93 18.14 -6.38 1.78
N GLY A 94 18.10 -5.09 2.10
CA GLY A 94 17.73 -4.01 1.18
C GLY A 94 16.26 -3.58 1.28
N PHE A 95 15.79 -2.94 0.22
CA PHE A 95 14.41 -2.46 0.08
C PHE A 95 13.49 -3.60 -0.34
N ARG A 96 12.31 -3.67 0.28
CA ARG A 96 11.30 -4.69 -0.02
C ARG A 96 9.91 -4.11 0.08
N SER A 97 9.01 -4.73 -0.67
CA SER A 97 7.56 -4.53 -0.62
C SER A 97 6.94 -5.84 -0.15
N LEU A 98 6.22 -5.81 0.97
CA LEU A 98 5.69 -7.01 1.61
C LEU A 98 4.16 -7.03 1.61
N ALA A 99 3.57 -8.18 1.29
CA ALA A 99 2.17 -8.47 1.53
C ALA A 99 2.04 -9.52 2.63
N PHE A 100 1.11 -9.30 3.56
CA PHE A 100 0.75 -10.24 4.60
C PHE A 100 -0.63 -10.83 4.31
N VAL A 101 -0.73 -12.16 4.33
CA VAL A 101 -1.97 -12.89 4.04
C VAL A 101 -2.22 -13.88 5.19
N GLY A 102 -3.44 -13.90 5.71
CA GLY A 102 -3.91 -14.95 6.61
C GLY A 102 -4.52 -16.12 5.81
N GLY A 103 -4.33 -17.33 6.30
CA GLY A 103 -4.95 -18.54 5.78
C GLY A 103 -5.85 -19.18 6.83
N SER A 104 -7.00 -19.70 6.39
CA SER A 104 -8.00 -20.39 7.22
C SER A 104 -7.46 -21.58 8.02
N SER A 105 -6.32 -22.13 7.64
CA SER A 105 -5.58 -23.18 8.38
C SER A 105 -4.69 -22.64 9.51
N ASP A 106 -5.00 -21.44 10.01
CA ASP A 106 -4.26 -20.74 11.06
C ASP A 106 -2.81 -20.37 10.68
N ASN A 107 -2.58 -20.09 9.40
CA ASN A 107 -1.28 -19.65 8.88
C ASN A 107 -1.28 -18.15 8.56
N VAL A 108 -0.14 -17.49 8.78
CA VAL A 108 0.16 -16.15 8.25
C VAL A 108 1.39 -16.24 7.36
N PHE A 109 1.28 -15.66 6.18
CA PHE A 109 2.34 -15.61 5.17
C PHE A 109 2.79 -14.17 4.98
N ALA A 110 4.10 -13.95 4.91
CA ALA A 110 4.68 -12.73 4.35
C ALA A 110 5.27 -13.03 2.98
N ILE A 111 4.88 -12.22 2.00
CA ILE A 111 5.21 -12.40 0.59
C ILE A 111 5.98 -11.15 0.13
N ASP A 112 7.13 -11.34 -0.49
CA ASP A 112 7.81 -10.27 -1.24
C ASP A 112 7.05 -10.06 -2.56
N THR A 113 6.39 -8.93 -2.71
CA THR A 113 5.51 -8.66 -3.86
C THR A 113 6.28 -8.30 -5.12
N ASP A 114 7.53 -7.85 -4.99
CA ASP A 114 8.39 -7.54 -6.12
C ASP A 114 8.96 -8.83 -6.74
N LEU A 115 9.21 -9.85 -5.91
CA LEU A 115 9.78 -11.13 -6.34
C LEU A 115 8.77 -12.28 -6.46
N GLY A 116 7.57 -12.14 -5.91
CA GLY A 116 6.52 -13.17 -5.97
C GLY A 116 6.85 -14.44 -5.17
N ARG A 117 7.47 -14.30 -3.99
CA ARG A 117 7.89 -15.43 -3.15
C ARG A 117 7.55 -15.24 -1.67
N ILE A 118 7.45 -16.35 -0.94
CA ILE A 118 7.29 -16.33 0.52
C ILE A 118 8.62 -15.89 1.17
N GLU A 119 8.58 -14.87 2.00
CA GLU A 119 9.71 -14.46 2.84
C GLU A 119 9.70 -15.20 4.19
N TRP A 120 8.51 -15.43 4.75
CA TRP A 120 8.31 -16.32 5.89
C TRP A 120 6.85 -16.77 6.01
N GLN A 121 6.65 -17.86 6.75
CA GLN A 121 5.35 -18.38 7.16
C GLN A 121 5.34 -18.60 8.67
N LYS A 122 4.19 -18.36 9.30
CA LYS A 122 3.97 -18.64 10.72
C LYS A 122 2.61 -19.30 10.91
N HIS A 123 2.63 -20.51 11.46
CA HIS A 123 1.44 -21.17 11.97
C HIS A 123 1.12 -20.70 13.41
N PHE A 124 -0.15 -20.45 13.69
CA PHE A 124 -0.68 -20.04 14.98
C PHE A 124 -1.64 -21.12 15.49
N PRO A 125 -1.17 -22.06 16.32
CA PRO A 125 -2.03 -23.16 16.75
C PRO A 125 -3.27 -22.63 17.48
N SER A 126 -4.45 -23.03 17.03
CA SER A 126 -5.67 -22.80 17.77
C SER A 126 -5.68 -23.70 19.01
N GLY A 127 -5.88 -23.10 20.19
CA GLY A 127 -5.94 -23.84 21.47
C GLY A 127 -7.21 -24.69 21.63
N SER A 128 -8.12 -24.62 20.67
CA SER A 128 -9.34 -25.43 20.61
C SER A 128 -9.08 -26.73 19.85
N PRO A 129 -9.66 -27.87 20.26
CA PRO A 129 -9.63 -29.07 19.45
C PRO A 129 -10.16 -28.74 18.06
N GLN A 130 -9.51 -29.31 17.05
CA GLN A 130 -9.85 -29.16 15.63
C GLN A 130 -11.16 -29.92 15.35
N GLN A 131 -12.25 -29.52 16.00
CA GLN A 131 -13.59 -30.00 15.72
C GLN A 131 -13.96 -29.52 14.33
N GLY A 132 -14.51 -30.41 13.51
CA GLY A 132 -14.98 -30.06 12.17
C GLY A 132 -15.90 -28.84 12.27
N GLY A 133 -15.44 -27.71 11.73
CA GLY A 133 -16.20 -26.47 11.77
C GLY A 133 -17.54 -26.60 11.04
N SER A 134 -18.49 -25.75 11.36
CA SER A 134 -19.73 -25.59 10.60
C SER A 134 -19.57 -24.48 9.56
N LEU A 135 -20.52 -24.38 8.62
CA LEU A 135 -20.52 -23.28 7.65
C LEU A 135 -20.49 -21.89 8.31
N ALA A 136 -21.16 -21.72 9.46
CA ALA A 136 -21.18 -20.47 10.20
C ALA A 136 -19.92 -20.26 11.07
N CYS A 137 -19.31 -21.36 11.55
CA CYS A 137 -18.16 -21.35 12.44
C CYS A 137 -17.10 -22.33 11.89
N PRO A 138 -16.23 -21.90 10.95
CA PRO A 138 -15.38 -22.80 10.17
C PRO A 138 -14.25 -23.48 10.95
N GLY A 139 -13.99 -23.06 12.20
CA GLY A 139 -12.99 -23.71 13.08
C GLY A 139 -11.54 -23.39 12.71
N GLY A 140 -11.29 -22.25 12.08
CA GLY A 140 -9.95 -21.74 11.78
C GLY A 140 -9.96 -20.22 11.62
N MET A 141 -8.83 -19.63 11.26
CA MET A 141 -8.67 -18.18 11.12
C MET A 141 -9.69 -17.58 10.12
N THR A 142 -10.59 -16.75 10.65
CA THR A 142 -11.54 -15.95 9.86
C THR A 142 -11.21 -14.46 9.89
N ALA A 143 -10.42 -14.02 10.87
CA ALA A 143 -9.97 -12.65 10.97
C ALA A 143 -8.87 -12.37 9.94
N ASN A 144 -8.93 -11.20 9.29
CA ASN A 144 -7.81 -10.74 8.48
C ASN A 144 -6.66 -10.26 9.37
N VAL A 145 -5.44 -10.40 8.88
CA VAL A 145 -4.28 -9.71 9.44
C VAL A 145 -4.47 -8.20 9.30
N THR A 146 -3.85 -7.43 10.18
CA THR A 146 -3.88 -5.97 10.12
C THR A 146 -2.57 -5.40 10.65
N ARG A 147 -2.22 -4.24 10.12
CA ARG A 147 -1.18 -3.37 10.65
C ARG A 147 -1.85 -2.16 11.30
N PRO A 148 -1.13 -1.40 12.15
CA PRO A 148 -1.62 -0.12 12.64
C PRO A 148 -2.08 0.75 11.45
N THR A 149 -3.32 1.22 11.52
CA THR A 149 -3.93 2.08 10.51
C THR A 149 -4.30 3.42 11.13
N SER A 150 -4.12 4.50 10.38
CA SER A 150 -4.48 5.83 10.87
C SER A 150 -6.00 5.98 10.89
N ALA A 151 -6.54 6.41 12.03
CA ALA A 151 -7.94 6.80 12.16
C ALA A 151 -8.23 8.20 11.61
N ALA A 152 -7.19 8.95 11.21
CA ALA A 152 -7.36 10.28 10.63
C ALA A 152 -8.18 10.18 9.34
N LEU A 153 -9.12 11.10 9.16
CA LEU A 153 -9.81 11.25 7.89
C LEU A 153 -8.76 11.58 6.81
N PRO A 154 -8.84 10.96 5.62
CA PRO A 154 -7.99 11.33 4.50
C PRO A 154 -8.09 12.84 4.29
N ALA A 155 -6.96 13.54 4.26
CA ALA A 155 -6.97 14.97 3.97
C ALA A 155 -7.72 15.18 2.64
N PRO A 156 -8.67 16.14 2.57
CA PRO A 156 -9.33 16.44 1.33
C PRO A 156 -8.26 16.74 0.29
N PHE A 157 -8.40 16.14 -0.89
CA PHE A 157 -7.48 16.39 -1.98
C PHE A 157 -7.38 17.89 -2.17
N ALA A 158 -6.17 18.44 -2.02
CA ALA A 158 -5.84 19.70 -2.65
C ALA A 158 -5.78 19.41 -4.15
N GLY A 159 -6.96 19.21 -4.76
CA GLY A 159 -7.13 19.26 -6.19
C GLY A 159 -6.61 20.62 -6.59
N ARG A 160 -5.46 20.63 -7.27
CA ARG A 160 -4.96 21.84 -7.91
C ARG A 160 -5.90 22.10 -9.08
N GLY A 161 -7.04 22.71 -8.78
CA GLY A 161 -7.82 23.47 -9.73
C GLY A 161 -6.90 24.59 -10.21
N GLY A 162 -6.20 24.32 -11.31
CA GLY A 162 -5.50 25.34 -12.07
C GLY A 162 -6.55 26.21 -12.71
N GLY A 163 -7.01 27.23 -11.98
CA GLY A 163 -7.73 28.35 -12.55
C GLY A 163 -6.87 28.95 -13.66
N GLY A 164 -7.30 28.73 -14.90
CA GLY A 164 -6.77 29.43 -16.06
C GLY A 164 -7.19 30.89 -15.96
N PHE A 165 -6.32 31.72 -15.40
CA PHE A 165 -6.38 33.15 -15.62
C PHE A 165 -5.83 33.42 -17.02
N GLY A 166 -6.72 33.84 -17.92
CA GLY A 166 -6.35 34.35 -19.22
C GLY A 166 -5.52 35.64 -19.13
N ARG A 167 -4.57 35.76 -20.04
CA ARG A 167 -4.05 36.98 -20.68
C ARG A 167 -3.62 36.52 -22.08
N GLY A 168 -4.17 36.99 -23.20
CA GLY A 168 -4.53 38.38 -23.50
C GLY A 168 -3.25 39.14 -23.81
N GLY A 169 -2.82 39.08 -25.06
CA GLY A 169 -1.60 39.67 -25.62
C GLY A 169 -1.25 39.04 -26.95
#